data_AF-A0A511RNM4-F1
#
_entry.id   AF-A0A511RNM4-F1
#
_cell.length_a   1.000
_cell.length_b   1.000
_cell.length_c   1.000
_cell.angle_alpha   90.00
_cell.angle_beta   90.00
_cell.angle_gamma   90.00
#
_symmetry.space_group_name_H-M   'P 1'
#
loop_
_entity.id
_entity.type
_entity.pdbx_description
1 polymer ?
#
loop_
_entity_poly.entity_id
_entity_poly.type
_entity_poly.pdbx_seq_one_letter_code
_entity_poly.pdbx_strand_id
1 'polypeptide(L)'
;MRIAIAVLPNATDTFPGPYGHAPFFAIYDRKDGAWQRIELRDNPYKALEGGGKPRLMKQLLADCDLWVGAQFGHGPGHGHRHGPGHEPPAHRREVPRGLSVREVLALLEQDA
;
A
#
# COMPACT_ATOMS: atom_id res chain seq x y z
N MET A 1 3.25 -12.12 7.90
CA MET A 1 2.47 -10.91 7.58
C MET A 1 3.12 -10.29 6.37
N ARG A 2 2.34 -10.09 5.30
CA ARG A 2 2.80 -9.50 4.04
C ARG A 2 2.29 -8.08 3.90
N ILE A 3 3.19 -7.17 3.53
CA ILE A 3 2.85 -5.76 3.36
C ILE A 3 3.28 -5.29 1.97
N ALA A 4 2.48 -4.40 1.40
CA ALA A 4 2.73 -3.79 0.11
C ALA A 4 3.02 -2.29 0.27
N ILE A 5 4.28 -1.90 0.11
CA ILE A 5 4.71 -0.50 0.21
C ILE A 5 4.73 0.11 -1.18
N ALA A 6 4.02 1.21 -1.38
CA ALA A 6 4.08 1.99 -2.62
C ALA A 6 5.44 2.67 -2.73
N VAL A 7 6.18 2.39 -3.81
CA VAL A 7 7.56 2.87 -3.99
C VAL A 7 7.79 3.50 -5.36
N LEU A 8 8.83 4.33 -5.43
CA LEU A 8 9.39 4.84 -6.68
C LEU A 8 10.15 3.74 -7.45
N PRO A 9 10.52 3.96 -8.73
CA PRO A 9 11.24 2.97 -9.54
C PRO A 9 12.59 2.51 -8.96
N ASN A 10 13.18 3.29 -8.07
CA ASN A 10 14.39 2.91 -7.35
C ASN A 10 14.16 1.85 -6.26
N ALA A 11 12.90 1.57 -5.90
CA ALA A 11 12.48 0.62 -4.87
C ALA A 11 13.09 0.88 -3.47
N THR A 12 13.63 2.07 -3.24
CA THR A 12 14.22 2.52 -1.96
C THR A 12 13.39 3.60 -1.31
N ASP A 13 12.70 4.40 -2.11
CA ASP A 13 11.94 5.55 -1.65
C ASP A 13 10.45 5.31 -1.82
N THR A 14 9.67 5.80 -0.85
CA THR A 14 8.21 5.70 -0.92
C THR A 14 7.66 6.59 -2.02
N PHE A 15 6.56 6.16 -2.63
CA PHE A 15 5.85 6.98 -3.60
C PHE A 15 5.09 8.10 -2.86
N PRO A 16 5.33 9.38 -3.18
CA PRO A 16 4.75 10.51 -2.44
C PRO A 16 3.30 10.83 -2.83
N GLY A 17 2.80 10.25 -3.92
CA GLY A 17 1.47 10.50 -4.45
C GLY A 17 0.42 9.49 -3.99
N PRO A 18 -0.77 9.50 -4.61
CA PRO A 18 -1.84 8.57 -4.26
C PRO A 18 -1.44 7.13 -4.56
N TYR A 19 -1.66 6.23 -3.61
CA TYR A 19 -1.21 4.83 -3.62
C TYR A 19 -1.46 4.10 -4.94
N GLY A 20 -2.65 4.27 -5.53
CA GLY A 20 -3.02 3.60 -6.78
C GLY A 20 -2.23 4.06 -8.01
N HIS A 21 -1.52 5.19 -7.94
CA HIS A 21 -0.66 5.70 -9.01
C HIS A 21 0.82 5.36 -8.79
N ALA A 22 1.15 4.68 -7.69
CA ALA A 22 2.52 4.22 -7.46
C ALA A 22 2.97 3.32 -8.61
N PRO A 23 4.18 3.49 -9.16
CA PRO A 23 4.66 2.69 -10.27
C PRO A 23 4.94 1.25 -9.86
N PHE A 24 5.34 1.02 -8.60
CA PHE A 24 5.66 -0.29 -8.05
C PHE A 24 5.17 -0.47 -6.62
N PHE A 25 5.00 -1.72 -6.23
CA PHE A 25 4.78 -2.14 -4.84
C PHE A 25 5.92 -3.06 -4.41
N ALA A 26 6.68 -2.62 -3.40
CA ALA A 26 7.66 -3.47 -2.75
C ALA A 26 6.93 -4.33 -1.71
N ILE A 27 6.94 -5.65 -1.92
CA ILE A 27 6.27 -6.60 -1.04
C ILE A 27 7.27 -7.12 -0.02
N TYR A 28 6.93 -6.97 1.25
CA TYR A 28 7.71 -7.46 2.37
C TYR A 28 6.95 -8.52 3.13
N ASP A 29 7.67 -9.52 3.63
CA ASP A 29 7.14 -10.51 4.56
C ASP A 29 7.88 -10.38 5.89
N ARG A 30 7.15 -10.42 7.00
CA ARG A 30 7.74 -10.44 8.35
C ARG A 30 8.12 -11.88 8.71
N LYS A 31 9.43 -12.13 8.83
CA LYS A 31 10.01 -13.42 9.26
C LYS A 31 10.96 -13.21 10.41
N ASP A 32 10.81 -14.00 11.48
CA ASP A 32 11.69 -13.98 12.66
C ASP A 32 11.88 -12.58 13.25
N GLY A 33 10.82 -11.77 13.24
CA GLY A 33 10.82 -10.40 13.76
C GLY A 33 11.30 -9.33 12.78
N ALA A 34 11.91 -9.69 11.64
CA ALA A 34 12.45 -8.76 10.66
C ALA A 34 11.64 -8.71 9.36
N TRP A 35 11.63 -7.54 8.72
CA TRP A 35 11.03 -7.36 7.40
C TRP A 35 11.99 -7.73 6.27
N GLN A 36 11.57 -8.65 5.40
CA GLN A 36 12.36 -9.06 4.23
C GLN A 36 11.60 -8.75 2.94
N ARG A 37 12.24 -8.05 1.99
CA ARG A 37 11.65 -7.81 0.67
C ARG A 37 11.63 -9.12 -0.10
N ILE A 38 10.43 -9.59 -0.45
CA ILE A 38 10.24 -10.84 -1.19
C ILE A 38 9.94 -10.61 -2.66
N GLU A 39 9.40 -9.44 -3.02
CA GLU A 39 8.99 -9.13 -4.39
C GLU A 39 9.01 -7.62 -4.64
N LEU A 40 9.29 -7.23 -5.88
CA LEU A 40 8.98 -5.91 -6.41
C LEU A 40 7.96 -6.08 -7.54
N ARG A 41 6.73 -5.61 -7.33
CA ARG A 41 5.60 -5.82 -8.24
C ARG A 41 5.32 -4.55 -9.04
N ASP A 42 5.24 -4.63 -10.36
CA ASP A 42 4.81 -3.51 -11.21
C ASP A 42 3.31 -3.24 -11.02
N ASN A 43 2.92 -1.97 -11.08
CA ASN A 43 1.53 -1.55 -11.10
C ASN A 43 1.07 -1.30 -12.55
N PRO A 44 0.35 -2.25 -13.18
CA PRO A 44 -0.20 -2.05 -14.53
C PRO A 44 -1.28 -0.98 -14.57
N TYR A 45 -1.84 -0.58 -13.42
CA TYR A 45 -2.95 0.35 -13.29
C TYR A 45 -2.50 1.77 -12.89
N LYS A 46 -1.18 2.06 -12.91
CA LYS A 46 -0.62 3.37 -12.52
C LYS A 46 -1.21 4.54 -13.30
N ALA A 47 -1.47 4.34 -14.60
CA ALA A 47 -2.07 5.33 -15.50
C ALA A 47 -3.60 5.21 -15.61
N LEU A 48 -4.23 4.23 -14.94
CA LEU A 48 -5.67 4.04 -14.99
C LEU A 48 -6.36 5.14 -14.17
N GLU A 49 -7.31 5.83 -14.79
CA GLU A 49 -8.22 6.79 -14.16
C GLU A 49 -9.66 6.25 -14.21
N GLY A 50 -10.44 6.43 -13.13
CA GLY A 50 -11.84 6.00 -13.07
C GLY A 50 -12.17 4.85 -12.10
N GLY A 51 -13.46 4.47 -12.05
CA GLY A 51 -14.08 3.72 -10.95
C GLY A 51 -13.68 2.25 -10.75
N GLY A 52 -13.01 1.61 -11.72
CA GLY A 52 -12.59 0.20 -11.62
C GLY A 52 -11.29 -0.02 -10.83
N LYS A 53 -10.48 1.04 -10.65
CA LYS A 53 -9.13 0.96 -10.07
C LYS A 53 -9.09 0.35 -8.66
N PRO A 54 -9.99 0.70 -7.71
CA PRO A 54 -9.96 0.09 -6.38
C PRO A 54 -10.16 -1.42 -6.39
N ARG A 55 -10.99 -1.95 -7.32
CA ARG A 55 -11.22 -3.40 -7.44
C ARG A 55 -9.99 -4.12 -8.00
N LEU A 56 -9.37 -3.55 -9.03
CA LEU A 56 -8.16 -4.11 -9.65
C LEU A 56 -6.97 -4.09 -8.68
N MET A 57 -6.81 -3.00 -7.93
CA MET A 57 -5.80 -2.90 -6.87
C MET A 57 -6.00 -3.97 -5.78
N LYS A 58 -7.25 -4.22 -5.38
CA LYS A 58 -7.57 -5.29 -4.41
C LYS A 58 -7.17 -6.67 -4.93
N GLN A 59 -7.35 -6.94 -6.21
CA GLN A 59 -6.94 -8.20 -6.81
C GLN A 59 -5.41 -8.30 -6.94
N LEU A 60 -4.75 -7.21 -7.33
CA LEU A 60 -3.28 -7.15 -7.49
C LEU A 60 -2.53 -7.44 -6.19
N LEU A 61 -3.08 -7.03 -5.06
CA LEU A 61 -2.46 -7.12 -3.73
C LEU A 61 -3.28 -7.99 -2.77
N ALA A 62 -4.05 -8.94 -3.30
CA ALA A 62 -4.91 -9.82 -2.50
C ALA A 62 -4.12 -10.74 -1.53
N ASP A 63 -2.84 -10.94 -1.80
CA ASP A 63 -1.89 -11.70 -1.00
C ASP A 63 -1.18 -10.85 0.08
N CYS A 64 -1.53 -9.57 0.22
CA CYS A 64 -0.93 -8.64 1.17
C CYS A 64 -1.94 -8.24 2.26
N ASP A 65 -1.53 -8.34 3.52
CA ASP A 65 -2.35 -8.03 4.71
C ASP A 65 -2.48 -6.51 4.94
N LEU A 66 -1.42 -5.74 4.62
CA LEU A 66 -1.34 -4.30 4.85
C LEU A 66 -0.81 -3.56 3.62
N TRP A 67 -1.44 -2.44 3.29
CA TRP A 67 -0.98 -1.55 2.22
C TRP A 67 -0.45 -0.26 2.84
N VAL A 68 0.75 0.13 2.44
CA VAL A 68 1.48 1.26 3.04
C VAL A 68 1.85 2.28 1.98
N GLY A 69 1.43 3.53 2.16
CA GLY A 69 1.83 4.61 1.26
C GLY A 69 1.49 5.98 1.79
N ALA A 70 1.87 7.01 1.04
CA ALA A 70 1.78 8.37 1.55
C ALA A 70 0.37 8.98 1.51
N GLN A 71 -0.51 8.44 0.66
CA GLN A 71 -1.86 8.93 0.50
C GLN A 71 -2.76 7.85 -0.10
N PHE A 72 -3.93 7.62 0.50
CA PHE A 72 -5.01 6.88 -0.16
C PHE A 72 -6.07 7.85 -0.70
N GLY A 73 -6.58 7.58 -1.89
CA GLY A 73 -7.62 8.44 -2.48
C GLY A 73 -8.92 8.40 -1.65
N HIS A 74 -9.51 9.58 -1.40
CA HIS A 74 -10.88 9.69 -0.95
C HIS A 74 -11.80 9.36 -2.12
N GLY A 75 -12.61 8.31 -2.01
CA GLY A 75 -13.70 8.11 -2.97
C GLY A 75 -14.65 9.31 -2.90
N PRO A 76 -15.29 9.72 -4.01
CA PRO A 76 -16.34 10.73 -3.94
C PRO A 76 -17.48 10.14 -3.10
N GLY A 77 -17.68 10.66 -1.88
CA GLY A 77 -18.84 10.35 -1.04
C GLY A 77 -18.66 9.32 0.09
N HIS A 78 -17.55 9.35 0.85
CA HIS A 78 -17.50 8.65 2.15
C HIS A 78 -17.41 9.65 3.31
N GLY A 79 -18.51 10.37 3.54
CA GLY A 79 -18.93 10.70 4.89
C GLY A 79 -19.74 9.53 5.44
N HIS A 80 -19.35 9.01 6.61
CA HIS A 80 -20.14 8.15 7.51
C HIS A 80 -20.97 6.97 6.91
N ARG A 81 -20.47 5.74 7.09
CA ARG A 81 -21.16 4.61 7.77
C ARG A 81 -20.42 3.30 7.47
N HIS A 82 -19.94 2.66 8.54
CA HIS A 82 -19.71 1.22 8.54
C HIS A 82 -21.06 0.52 8.32
N GLY A 83 -21.34 0.10 7.08
CA GLY A 83 -22.36 -0.90 6.79
C GLY A 83 -21.75 -2.30 6.90
N PRO A 84 -22.43 -3.29 7.51
CA PRO A 84 -21.91 -4.65 7.60
C PRO A 84 -22.01 -5.29 6.21
N GLY A 85 -20.87 -5.62 5.59
CA GLY A 85 -20.87 -6.37 4.33
C GLY A 85 -19.78 -6.01 3.32
N HIS A 86 -18.91 -5.04 3.61
CA HIS A 86 -17.79 -4.71 2.73
C HIS A 86 -16.52 -4.49 3.56
N GLU A 87 -16.05 -5.55 4.21
CA GLU A 87 -14.71 -5.55 4.82
C GLU A 87 -13.69 -5.19 3.73
N PRO A 88 -12.90 -4.11 3.89
CA PRO A 88 -11.82 -3.82 2.97
C PRO A 88 -10.74 -4.90 3.17
N PRO A 89 -10.35 -5.67 2.14
CA PRO A 89 -9.46 -6.82 2.29
C PRO A 89 -7.97 -6.44 2.49
N ALA A 90 -7.68 -5.27 3.08
CA ALA A 90 -6.34 -4.89 3.51
C ALA A 90 -6.44 -3.73 4.50
N HIS A 91 -5.74 -3.82 5.63
CA HIS A 91 -5.52 -2.65 6.48
C HIS A 91 -4.67 -1.65 5.68
N ARG A 92 -4.99 -0.36 5.74
CA ARG A 92 -4.24 0.70 5.05
C ARG A 92 -3.49 1.52 6.08
N ARG A 93 -2.22 1.80 5.83
CA ARG A 93 -1.38 2.65 6.67
C ARG A 93 -0.84 3.81 5.85
N GLU A 94 -1.24 5.02 6.25
CA GLU A 94 -0.64 6.24 5.71
C GLU A 94 0.65 6.55 6.46
N VAL A 95 1.69 6.88 5.69
CA VAL A 95 3.00 7.29 6.22
C VAL A 95 3.35 8.68 5.71
N PRO A 96 4.19 9.46 6.43
CA PRO A 96 4.67 10.73 5.93
C PRO A 96 5.29 10.63 4.52
N ARG A 97 5.12 11.69 3.73
CA ARG A 97 5.71 11.79 2.39
C ARG A 97 7.24 11.93 2.48
N GLY A 98 7.93 11.39 1.48
CA GLY A 98 9.38 11.56 1.35
C GLY A 98 10.21 10.64 2.25
N LEU A 99 9.58 9.65 2.90
CA LEU A 99 10.30 8.63 3.64
C LEU A 99 10.92 7.59 2.71
N SER A 100 12.07 7.07 3.11
CA SER A 100 12.61 5.84 2.56
C SER A 100 11.80 4.62 3.03
N VAL A 101 11.90 3.52 2.28
CA VAL A 101 11.32 2.24 2.68
C VAL A 101 11.87 1.79 4.03
N ARG A 102 13.15 2.04 4.30
CA ARG A 102 13.78 1.69 5.59
C ARG A 102 13.13 2.43 6.77
N GLU A 103 12.86 3.72 6.62
CA GLU A 103 12.17 4.51 7.65
C GLU A 103 10.74 4.02 7.87
N VAL A 104 10.03 3.69 6.79
CA VAL A 104 8.69 3.09 6.90
C VAL A 104 8.71 1.78 7.67
N LEU A 105 9.66 0.88 7.37
CA LEU A 105 9.77 -0.40 8.08
C LEU A 105 10.07 -0.17 9.57
N ALA A 106 10.94 0.78 9.91
CA ALA A 106 11.24 1.13 11.30
C ALA A 106 10.01 1.68 12.05
N LEU A 107 9.16 2.47 11.39
CA LEU A 107 7.89 2.92 11.98
C LEU A 107 6.96 1.74 12.24
N LEU A 108 6.85 0.81 11.28
CA LEU A 108 6.01 -0.38 11.43
C LEU A 108 6.50 -1.35 12.52
N GLU A 109 7.79 -1.34 12.84
CA GLU A 109 8.35 -2.13 13.95
C GLU A 109 8.03 -1.52 15.32
N GLN A 110 7.89 -0.19 15.42
CA GLN A 110 7.52 0.47 16.68
C GLN A 110 6.05 0.28 17.05
N ASP A 111 5.19 0.07 16.06
CA ASP A 111 3.74 -0.11 16.22
C ASP A 111 3.34 -1.60 16.46
N ALA A 112 4.27 -2.55 16.44
CA ALA A 112 3.97 -3.99 16.33
C ALA A 112 4.65 -4.89 17.37
#